data_AF-A0A954U9V0-F1
#
_entry.id   AF-A0A954U9V0-F1
#
_cell.length_a   1.000
_cell.length_b   1.000
_cell.length_c   1.000
_cell.angle_alpha   90.00
_cell.angle_beta   90.00
_cell.angle_gamma   90.00
#
_symmetry.space_group_name_H-M   'P 1'
#
loop_
_entity.id
_entity.type
_entity.pdbx_description
1 polymer ?
#
loop_
_entity_poly.entity_id
_entity_poly.type
_entity_poly.pdbx_seq_one_letter_code
_entity_poly.pdbx_strand_id
1 'polypeptide(L)'
;MAKTNAKFCVSNSRLRQVVVDDAVRELKGQPERDSISMDPSDGGGWCECEACRAMGSASDRALTLANEVAVAINDLGLGEKYVGMYAYNEHSPPPSIRAHPNVVISVATAFIRGGYSIEQLVSGWQSQGAVLGIRDYHDVFAWSHDLPRSARGGNIEYLTRMIPWFYEHGSRFMNSENMDSWGANGLGYWLTPQLLWDVGNADRVDMLIEDFLDSAFGAAKEPMRSFYELINRDHKSVRSHQDVVARMYRDLEQARALTLRSTLEEPMRLGGRWDLYFYVPRGTTVVGGYTDSTLGNLLDGDNKVVFDFGTMSAAGYFSVPVPERQDGKLWKFSNSRGSRALMTVPPYLATSVETLLLPREIVESDSQ
;
A
#
# COMPACT_ATOMS: atom_id res chain seq x y z
N MET A 1 34.26 25.21 -6.65
CA MET A 1 33.52 25.65 -7.85
C MET A 1 32.29 26.41 -7.40
N ALA A 2 32.16 27.68 -7.78
CA ALA A 2 30.97 28.48 -7.47
C ALA A 2 29.74 27.79 -8.08
N LYS A 3 28.68 27.64 -7.27
CA LYS A 3 27.44 26.95 -7.63
C LYS A 3 26.87 27.55 -8.92
N THR A 4 26.85 26.77 -10.00
CA THR A 4 26.02 27.06 -11.17
C THR A 4 24.57 27.07 -10.72
N ASN A 5 23.84 28.17 -11.01
CA ASN A 5 22.40 28.22 -10.83
C ASN A 5 21.76 27.04 -11.59
N ALA A 6 21.23 26.06 -10.87
CA ALA A 6 20.60 24.88 -11.46
C ALA A 6 19.17 25.18 -11.95
N LYS A 7 18.59 26.29 -11.51
CA LYS A 7 17.23 26.75 -11.87
C LYS A 7 17.28 27.80 -12.96
N PHE A 8 16.21 27.88 -13.73
CA PHE A 8 16.02 28.88 -14.77
C PHE A 8 16.10 30.31 -14.23
N CYS A 9 16.63 31.21 -15.07
CA CYS A 9 16.56 32.65 -14.86
C CYS A 9 15.17 33.14 -15.31
N VAL A 10 14.17 33.05 -14.42
CA VAL A 10 12.77 33.35 -14.74
C VAL A 10 12.57 34.81 -15.18
N SER A 11 13.43 35.75 -14.76
CA SER A 11 13.35 37.13 -15.24
C SER A 11 13.73 37.32 -16.71
N ASN A 12 14.30 36.31 -17.37
CA ASN A 12 14.55 36.34 -18.81
C ASN A 12 13.26 35.97 -19.56
N SER A 13 12.59 36.96 -20.13
CA SER A 13 11.33 36.76 -20.86
C SER A 13 11.45 35.80 -22.04
N ARG A 14 12.60 35.76 -22.74
CA ARG A 14 12.82 34.80 -23.83
C ARG A 14 12.93 33.36 -23.33
N LEU A 15 13.51 33.16 -22.14
CA LEU A 15 13.54 31.83 -21.52
C LEU A 15 12.13 31.36 -21.14
N ARG A 16 11.32 32.24 -20.54
CA ARG A 16 9.92 31.92 -20.24
C ARG A 16 9.13 31.57 -21.49
N GLN A 17 9.33 32.32 -22.58
CA GLN A 17 8.71 32.01 -23.87
C GLN A 17 9.09 30.62 -24.38
N VAL A 18 10.35 30.20 -24.27
CA VAL A 18 10.78 28.84 -24.66
C VAL A 18 10.05 27.76 -23.85
N VAL A 19 9.87 27.97 -22.55
CA VAL A 19 9.12 27.03 -21.69
C VAL A 19 7.64 26.98 -22.09
N VAL A 20 7.03 28.15 -22.35
CA VAL A 20 5.65 28.24 -22.84
C VAL A 20 5.49 27.51 -24.18
N ASP A 21 6.40 27.74 -25.12
CA ASP A 21 6.37 27.12 -26.44
C ASP A 21 6.52 25.59 -26.37
N ASP A 22 7.33 25.09 -25.43
CA ASP A 22 7.48 23.66 -25.14
C ASP A 22 6.19 23.05 -24.60
N ALA A 23 5.59 23.66 -23.58
CA ALA A 23 4.30 23.24 -23.01
C ALA A 23 3.16 23.24 -24.05
N VAL A 24 3.09 24.28 -24.88
CA VAL A 24 2.12 24.37 -25.97
C VAL A 24 2.34 23.26 -27.01
N ARG A 25 3.60 22.98 -27.37
CA ARG A 25 3.94 21.90 -28.30
C ARG A 25 3.54 20.54 -27.73
N GLU A 26 3.81 20.30 -26.44
CA GLU A 26 3.45 19.06 -25.76
C GLU A 26 1.94 18.80 -25.82
N LEU A 27 1.11 19.77 -25.41
CA LEU A 27 -0.34 19.60 -25.40
C LEU A 27 -0.96 19.55 -26.80
N LYS A 28 -0.39 20.23 -27.79
CA LYS A 28 -0.81 20.03 -29.19
C LYS A 28 -0.51 18.61 -29.70
N GLY A 29 0.57 18.01 -29.22
CA GLY A 29 0.96 16.64 -29.55
C GLY A 29 0.16 15.57 -28.79
N GLN A 30 -0.37 15.91 -27.62
CA GLN A 30 -1.16 15.03 -26.73
C GLN A 30 -2.40 15.78 -26.20
N PRO A 31 -3.38 16.11 -27.06
CA PRO A 31 -4.54 16.93 -26.67
C PRO A 31 -5.44 16.26 -25.63
N GLU A 32 -5.34 14.94 -25.45
CA GLU A 32 -6.05 14.16 -24.43
C GLU A 32 -5.45 14.30 -23.03
N ARG A 33 -4.22 14.81 -22.89
CA ARG A 33 -3.56 15.00 -21.58
C ARG A 33 -4.28 16.09 -20.79
N ASP A 34 -4.61 15.81 -19.53
CA ASP A 34 -5.33 16.77 -18.66
C ASP A 34 -4.41 17.80 -18.01
N SER A 35 -3.16 17.45 -17.78
CA SER A 35 -2.21 18.34 -17.09
C SER A 35 -0.76 18.14 -17.50
N ILE A 36 0.05 19.18 -17.29
CA ILE A 36 1.50 19.18 -17.47
C ILE A 36 2.20 19.65 -16.19
N SER A 37 3.42 19.20 -15.95
CA SER A 37 4.21 19.65 -14.79
C SER A 37 4.99 20.91 -15.12
N MET A 38 4.99 21.89 -14.23
CA MET A 38 5.90 23.04 -14.25
C MET A 38 6.72 23.11 -12.95
N ASP A 39 6.98 21.95 -12.34
CA ASP A 39 7.78 21.90 -11.13
C ASP A 39 9.25 22.26 -11.43
N PRO A 40 9.90 23.11 -10.63
CA PRO A 40 11.33 23.34 -10.75
C PRO A 40 12.12 22.04 -10.55
N SER A 41 13.33 21.94 -11.13
CA SER A 41 14.23 20.81 -10.84
C SER A 41 14.45 20.65 -9.32
N ASP A 42 14.74 19.44 -8.83
CA ASP A 42 14.91 19.23 -7.38
C ASP A 42 16.08 20.05 -6.79
N GLY A 43 16.04 20.30 -5.48
CA GLY A 43 17.04 21.05 -4.74
C GLY A 43 16.97 22.57 -4.92
N GLY A 44 18.05 23.24 -4.50
CA GLY A 44 18.18 24.70 -4.55
C GLY A 44 18.78 25.22 -5.86
N GLY A 45 19.48 26.35 -5.76
CA GLY A 45 20.24 26.93 -6.87
C GLY A 45 19.43 27.87 -7.76
N TRP A 46 18.56 28.67 -7.15
CA TRP A 46 17.78 29.71 -7.83
C TRP A 46 18.65 30.81 -8.40
N CYS A 47 18.26 31.36 -9.55
CA CYS A 47 18.98 32.48 -10.14
C CYS A 47 19.02 33.69 -9.21
N GLU A 48 20.22 34.19 -8.93
CA GLU A 48 20.42 35.31 -8.00
C GLU A 48 20.61 36.66 -8.70
N CYS A 49 20.39 36.76 -10.01
CA CYS A 49 20.51 38.05 -10.70
C CYS A 49 19.51 39.07 -10.14
N GLU A 50 19.85 40.36 -10.24
CA GLU A 50 19.05 41.46 -9.70
C GLU A 50 17.59 41.41 -10.18
N ALA A 51 17.39 41.13 -11.47
CA ALA A 51 16.06 41.01 -12.05
C ALA A 51 15.24 39.84 -11.45
N CYS A 52 15.86 38.68 -11.19
CA CYS A 52 15.19 37.57 -10.51
C CYS A 52 14.90 37.92 -9.04
N ARG A 53 15.83 38.61 -8.35
CA ARG A 53 15.61 39.08 -6.97
C ARG A 53 14.43 40.06 -6.90
N ALA A 54 14.28 40.93 -7.90
CA ALA A 54 13.17 41.87 -8.01
C ALA A 54 11.80 41.19 -8.26
N MET A 55 11.77 39.97 -8.79
CA MET A 55 10.53 39.19 -8.94
C MET A 55 10.00 38.63 -7.61
N GLY A 56 10.79 38.69 -6.53
CA GLY A 56 10.41 38.18 -5.21
C GLY A 56 11.03 36.82 -4.87
N SER A 57 10.27 36.05 -4.10
CA SER A 57 10.67 34.75 -3.54
C SER A 57 10.87 33.67 -4.62
N ALA A 58 11.42 32.52 -4.22
CA ALA A 58 11.47 31.36 -5.10
C ALA A 58 10.06 30.91 -5.52
N SER A 59 9.07 30.99 -4.62
CA SER A 59 7.67 30.69 -4.92
C SER A 59 7.07 31.66 -5.93
N ASP A 60 7.36 32.96 -5.84
CA ASP A 60 6.90 33.95 -6.83
C ASP A 60 7.46 33.64 -8.22
N ARG A 61 8.74 33.26 -8.29
CA ARG A 61 9.40 32.92 -9.56
C ARG A 61 8.87 31.62 -10.14
N ALA A 62 8.69 30.58 -9.32
CA ALA A 62 8.12 29.30 -9.75
C ALA A 62 6.69 29.51 -10.28
N LEU A 63 5.85 30.17 -9.49
CA LEU A 63 4.45 30.41 -9.82
C LEU A 63 4.29 31.33 -11.03
N THR A 64 5.18 32.31 -11.24
CA THR A 64 5.14 33.15 -12.45
C THR A 64 5.23 32.29 -13.72
N LEU A 65 6.16 31.33 -13.74
CA LEU A 65 6.32 30.45 -14.91
C LEU A 65 5.11 29.53 -15.08
N ALA A 66 4.62 28.92 -13.98
CA ALA A 66 3.44 28.07 -14.01
C ALA A 66 2.18 28.83 -14.48
N ASN A 67 2.00 30.08 -14.03
CA ASN A 67 0.88 30.93 -14.45
C ASN A 67 0.95 31.26 -15.95
N GLU A 68 2.12 31.63 -16.47
CA GLU A 68 2.28 31.94 -17.91
C GLU A 68 1.99 30.72 -18.79
N VAL A 69 2.45 29.54 -18.37
CA VAL A 69 2.11 28.29 -19.04
C VAL A 69 0.62 28.00 -18.97
N ALA A 70 0.00 28.15 -17.79
CA ALA A 70 -1.43 27.88 -17.61
C ALA A 70 -2.32 28.76 -18.52
N VAL A 71 -1.97 30.03 -18.71
CA VAL A 71 -2.65 30.92 -19.67
C VAL A 71 -2.48 30.37 -21.10
N ALA A 72 -1.24 30.16 -21.53
CA ALA A 72 -0.94 29.80 -22.91
C ALA A 72 -1.56 28.47 -23.35
N ILE A 73 -1.60 27.47 -22.46
CA ILE A 73 -2.17 26.15 -22.81
C ILE A 73 -3.70 26.17 -22.89
N ASN A 74 -4.35 27.02 -22.10
CA ASN A 74 -5.81 27.14 -22.10
C ASN A 74 -6.31 28.02 -23.26
N ASP A 75 -5.47 28.88 -23.82
CA ASP A 75 -5.75 29.64 -25.05
C ASP A 75 -5.75 28.76 -26.33
N LEU A 76 -5.35 27.48 -26.24
CA LEU A 76 -5.30 26.56 -27.37
C LEU A 76 -6.67 26.04 -27.82
N GLY A 77 -7.72 26.21 -26.99
CA GLY A 77 -9.06 25.67 -27.28
C GLY A 77 -9.14 24.13 -27.20
N LEU A 78 -8.26 23.49 -26.43
CA LEU A 78 -8.20 22.03 -26.26
C LEU A 78 -9.05 21.51 -25.07
N GLY A 79 -9.97 22.34 -24.57
CA GLY A 79 -10.64 22.12 -23.29
C GLY A 79 -9.81 22.65 -22.11
N GLU A 80 -10.34 22.47 -20.90
CA GLU A 80 -9.66 22.90 -19.67
C GLU A 80 -8.41 22.03 -19.43
N LYS A 81 -7.26 22.69 -19.21
CA LYS A 81 -5.97 22.03 -18.95
C LYS A 81 -5.31 22.59 -17.70
N TYR A 82 -4.64 21.74 -16.94
CA TYR A 82 -4.01 22.11 -15.68
C TYR A 82 -2.48 22.12 -15.73
N VAL A 83 -1.87 22.96 -14.91
CA VAL A 83 -0.44 22.95 -14.62
C VAL A 83 -0.23 22.47 -13.19
N GLY A 84 0.53 21.40 -13.00
CA GLY A 84 0.91 20.89 -11.69
C GLY A 84 2.26 21.47 -11.24
N MET A 85 2.31 21.98 -10.00
CA MET A 85 3.54 22.41 -9.34
C MET A 85 3.46 22.01 -7.85
N TYR A 86 4.59 21.68 -7.24
CA TYR A 86 4.67 21.46 -5.81
C TYR A 86 4.91 22.78 -5.06
N ALA A 87 4.45 22.84 -3.81
CA ALA A 87 4.99 23.79 -2.86
C ALA A 87 6.00 23.03 -2.00
N TYR A 88 7.26 23.02 -2.46
CA TYR A 88 8.29 22.13 -1.95
C TYR A 88 9.66 22.82 -1.83
N ASN A 89 10.44 22.44 -0.82
CA ASN A 89 11.79 22.97 -0.57
C ASN A 89 11.83 24.51 -0.62
N GLU A 90 12.74 25.13 -1.38
CA GLU A 90 12.92 26.60 -1.39
C GLU A 90 11.68 27.36 -1.91
N HIS A 91 10.79 26.72 -2.68
CA HIS A 91 9.53 27.27 -3.15
C HIS A 91 8.31 26.70 -2.40
N SER A 92 8.52 26.14 -1.19
CA SER A 92 7.41 25.73 -0.32
C SER A 92 6.62 26.90 0.28
N PRO A 93 7.23 28.03 0.72
CA PRO A 93 6.46 29.11 1.32
C PRO A 93 5.41 29.69 0.36
N PRO A 94 4.28 30.21 0.86
CA PRO A 94 3.28 30.85 0.01
C PRO A 94 3.88 32.04 -0.77
N PRO A 95 3.45 32.26 -2.02
CA PRO A 95 3.91 33.38 -2.83
C PRO A 95 3.22 34.68 -2.41
N SER A 96 3.73 35.79 -2.92
CA SER A 96 3.12 37.13 -2.86
C SER A 96 2.22 37.44 -4.06
N ILE A 97 2.26 36.61 -5.11
CA ILE A 97 1.44 36.73 -6.31
C ILE A 97 0.28 35.73 -6.32
N ARG A 98 -0.78 36.05 -7.06
CA ARG A 98 -1.96 35.18 -7.22
C ARG A 98 -1.65 33.98 -8.11
N ALA A 99 -2.13 32.81 -7.71
CA ALA A 99 -2.09 31.62 -8.54
C ALA A 99 -3.19 31.70 -9.61
N HIS A 100 -2.86 31.26 -10.84
CA HIS A 100 -3.86 31.09 -11.89
C HIS A 100 -4.82 29.94 -11.51
N PRO A 101 -6.13 30.04 -11.80
CA PRO A 101 -7.11 29.02 -11.41
C PRO A 101 -6.84 27.62 -12.01
N ASN A 102 -6.10 27.54 -13.11
CA ASN A 102 -5.66 26.27 -13.71
C ASN A 102 -4.27 25.80 -13.25
N VAL A 103 -3.71 26.37 -12.18
CA VAL A 103 -2.48 25.88 -11.56
C VAL A 103 -2.83 25.13 -10.27
N VAL A 104 -2.53 23.83 -10.26
CA VAL A 104 -2.69 22.94 -9.10
C VAL A 104 -1.39 22.94 -8.30
N ILE A 105 -1.46 23.41 -7.06
CA ILE A 105 -0.34 23.47 -6.12
C ILE A 105 -0.44 22.31 -5.14
N SER A 106 0.43 21.31 -5.28
CA SER A 106 0.49 20.22 -4.29
C SER A 106 1.44 20.57 -3.16
N VAL A 107 0.88 20.84 -1.97
CA VAL A 107 1.68 21.21 -0.79
C VAL A 107 2.41 19.98 -0.26
N ALA A 108 3.74 20.04 -0.21
CA ALA A 108 4.55 18.96 0.32
C ALA A 108 4.50 18.94 1.85
N THR A 109 4.22 17.78 2.46
CA THR A 109 4.17 17.63 3.93
C THR A 109 5.55 17.41 4.58
N ALA A 110 6.61 17.50 3.77
CA ALA A 110 8.02 17.43 4.17
C ALA A 110 8.84 18.43 3.34
N PHE A 111 10.13 18.61 3.71
CA PHE A 111 11.05 19.58 3.10
C PHE A 111 10.56 21.03 3.13
N ILE A 112 9.78 21.37 4.17
CA ILE A 112 9.23 22.72 4.35
C ILE A 112 10.35 23.68 4.75
N ARG A 113 10.41 24.83 4.09
CA ARG A 113 11.31 25.95 4.40
C ARG A 113 10.57 27.09 5.07
N GLY A 114 11.31 28.00 5.70
CA GLY A 114 10.75 29.21 6.33
C GLY A 114 10.07 29.00 7.69
N GLY A 115 10.10 27.79 8.24
CA GLY A 115 9.51 27.49 9.56
C GLY A 115 7.98 27.40 9.57
N TYR A 116 7.36 27.26 8.39
CA TYR A 116 5.92 27.10 8.28
C TYR A 116 5.46 25.72 8.78
N SER A 117 4.26 25.67 9.36
CA SER A 117 3.51 24.43 9.53
C SER A 117 2.80 24.05 8.23
N ILE A 118 2.35 22.80 8.12
CA ILE A 118 1.56 22.33 6.95
C ILE A 118 0.29 23.17 6.81
N GLU A 119 -0.36 23.48 7.93
CA GLU A 119 -1.60 24.26 7.97
C GLU A 119 -1.38 25.68 7.46
N GLN A 120 -0.25 26.29 7.82
CA GLN A 120 0.12 27.63 7.33
C GLN A 120 0.45 27.62 5.85
N LEU A 121 1.08 26.55 5.33
CA LEU A 121 1.33 26.42 3.89
C LEU A 121 0.01 26.27 3.12
N VAL A 122 -0.86 25.36 3.54
CA VAL A 122 -2.16 25.12 2.90
C VAL A 122 -2.98 26.40 2.90
N SER A 123 -3.15 27.05 4.06
CA SER A 123 -3.90 28.30 4.17
C SER A 123 -3.27 29.45 3.39
N GLY A 124 -1.94 29.53 3.38
CA GLY A 124 -1.21 30.57 2.67
C GLY A 124 -1.35 30.46 1.16
N TRP A 125 -1.18 29.26 0.59
CA TRP A 125 -1.41 29.03 -0.83
C TRP A 125 -2.89 29.19 -1.21
N GLN A 126 -3.81 28.74 -0.35
CA GLN A 126 -5.24 28.98 -0.53
C GLN A 126 -5.56 30.48 -0.62
N SER A 127 -4.95 31.30 0.25
CA SER A 127 -5.15 32.75 0.27
C SER A 127 -4.70 33.44 -1.02
N GLN A 128 -3.79 32.81 -1.78
CA GLN A 128 -3.34 33.29 -3.09
C GLN A 128 -4.18 32.79 -4.27
N GLY A 129 -5.27 32.04 -3.99
CA GLY A 129 -6.19 31.53 -5.00
C GLY A 129 -5.73 30.24 -5.66
N ALA A 130 -4.78 29.51 -5.07
CA ALA A 130 -4.32 28.25 -5.61
C ALA A 130 -5.41 27.18 -5.57
N VAL A 131 -5.51 26.38 -6.63
CA VAL A 131 -6.17 25.07 -6.55
C VAL A 131 -5.23 24.14 -5.81
N LEU A 132 -5.70 23.52 -4.73
CA LEU A 132 -4.84 22.81 -3.80
C LEU A 132 -4.81 21.30 -4.07
N GLY A 133 -3.60 20.77 -4.00
CA GLY A 133 -3.31 19.36 -3.80
C GLY A 133 -2.39 19.14 -2.59
N ILE A 134 -2.09 17.88 -2.29
CA ILE A 134 -1.13 17.48 -1.26
C ILE A 134 -0.12 16.49 -1.86
N ARG A 135 1.17 16.71 -1.57
CA ARG A 135 2.25 15.73 -1.76
C ARG A 135 2.65 15.21 -0.38
N ASP A 136 2.12 14.06 0.00
CA ASP A 136 2.47 13.43 1.27
C ASP A 136 3.60 12.40 1.12
N TYR A 137 4.09 11.93 2.25
CA TYR A 137 5.17 10.97 2.38
C TYR A 137 4.72 9.91 3.38
N HIS A 138 3.87 9.00 2.91
CA HIS A 138 3.35 7.91 3.73
C HIS A 138 4.47 6.93 4.08
N ASP A 139 5.39 6.65 3.15
CA ASP A 139 6.63 5.98 3.49
C ASP A 139 7.79 6.44 2.60
N VAL A 140 8.97 6.56 3.21
CA VAL A 140 10.26 6.85 2.58
C VAL A 140 11.29 5.99 3.26
N PHE A 141 11.85 5.01 2.54
CA PHE A 141 12.79 4.02 3.09
C PHE A 141 13.97 4.68 3.84
N ALA A 142 14.49 5.78 3.30
CA ALA A 142 15.60 6.52 3.92
C ALA A 142 15.27 7.12 5.30
N TRP A 143 13.99 7.17 5.69
CA TRP A 143 13.51 7.70 6.97
C TRP A 143 12.99 6.59 7.87
N SER A 144 12.18 5.69 7.33
CA SER A 144 11.48 4.65 8.10
C SER A 144 12.26 3.35 8.19
N HIS A 145 13.14 3.08 7.22
CA HIS A 145 13.72 1.76 6.95
C HIS A 145 12.67 0.64 6.82
N ASP A 146 11.45 0.99 6.39
CA ASP A 146 10.26 0.12 6.33
C ASP A 146 9.93 -0.54 7.68
N LEU A 147 10.41 0.05 8.78
CA LEU A 147 10.20 -0.49 10.11
C LEU A 147 8.75 -0.29 10.57
N PRO A 148 8.16 -1.27 11.28
CA PRO A 148 6.85 -1.12 11.91
C PRO A 148 6.81 0.11 12.82
N ARG A 149 5.67 0.83 12.82
CA ARG A 149 5.42 2.05 13.61
C ARG A 149 6.27 3.28 13.24
N SER A 150 7.09 3.24 12.19
CA SER A 150 7.94 4.37 11.80
C SER A 150 7.31 5.29 10.75
N ALA A 151 6.64 4.72 9.74
CA ALA A 151 6.13 5.47 8.60
C ALA A 151 4.72 6.08 8.87
N ARG A 152 4.42 7.22 8.25
CA ARG A 152 3.11 7.91 8.40
C ARG A 152 1.96 7.09 7.80
N GLY A 153 2.24 6.34 6.75
CA GLY A 153 1.31 5.48 6.04
C GLY A 153 0.76 4.35 6.90
N GLY A 154 1.46 4.00 7.99
CA GLY A 154 0.98 3.05 8.99
C GLY A 154 0.31 3.71 10.19
N ASN A 155 0.28 5.04 10.29
CA ASN A 155 -0.30 5.73 11.45
C ASN A 155 -1.77 6.10 11.17
N ILE A 156 -2.70 5.30 11.72
CA ILE A 156 -4.14 5.49 11.44
C ILE A 156 -4.63 6.83 11.98
N GLU A 157 -4.16 7.27 13.16
CA GLU A 157 -4.52 8.58 13.74
C GLU A 157 -4.08 9.74 12.84
N TYR A 158 -2.91 9.62 12.18
CA TYR A 158 -2.47 10.61 11.20
C TYR A 158 -3.40 10.62 9.98
N LEU A 159 -3.68 9.45 9.38
CA LEU A 159 -4.47 9.34 8.16
C LEU A 159 -5.90 9.85 8.35
N THR A 160 -6.58 9.42 9.42
CA THR A 160 -7.97 9.81 9.70
C THR A 160 -8.10 11.26 10.16
N ARG A 161 -7.02 11.89 10.62
CA ARG A 161 -7.01 13.33 10.93
C ARG A 161 -6.70 14.18 9.71
N MET A 162 -5.59 13.87 9.02
CA MET A 162 -5.03 14.79 8.02
C MET A 162 -5.78 14.75 6.70
N ILE A 163 -6.24 13.57 6.23
CA ILE A 163 -6.94 13.48 4.95
C ILE A 163 -8.26 14.27 4.98
N PRO A 164 -9.15 14.12 5.98
CA PRO A 164 -10.33 14.97 6.10
C PRO A 164 -9.98 16.45 6.25
N TRP A 165 -8.98 16.78 7.08
CA TRP A 165 -8.55 18.16 7.27
C TRP A 165 -8.08 18.81 5.96
N PHE A 166 -7.32 18.10 5.12
CA PHE A 166 -6.91 18.60 3.80
C PHE A 166 -8.12 18.89 2.90
N TYR A 167 -9.11 18.01 2.90
CA TYR A 167 -10.33 18.18 2.11
C TYR A 167 -11.17 19.38 2.59
N GLU A 168 -11.35 19.54 3.91
CA GLU A 168 -12.04 20.67 4.53
C GLU A 168 -11.36 22.00 4.18
N HIS A 169 -10.03 22.00 4.02
CA HIS A 169 -9.24 23.17 3.67
C HIS A 169 -9.04 23.34 2.15
N GLY A 170 -9.92 22.72 1.35
CA GLY A 170 -10.04 22.97 -0.08
C GLY A 170 -9.08 22.16 -0.97
N SER A 171 -8.28 21.25 -0.41
CA SER A 171 -7.50 20.32 -1.24
C SER A 171 -8.43 19.37 -1.98
N ARG A 172 -8.15 19.15 -3.28
CA ARG A 172 -8.91 18.23 -4.14
C ARG A 172 -8.02 17.22 -4.86
N PHE A 173 -6.70 17.34 -4.70
CA PHE A 173 -5.72 16.43 -5.28
C PHE A 173 -4.82 15.90 -4.17
N MET A 174 -4.41 14.65 -4.27
CA MET A 174 -3.42 14.10 -3.35
C MET A 174 -2.61 13.02 -4.04
N ASN A 175 -1.30 13.05 -3.84
CA ASN A 175 -0.45 11.89 -4.05
C ASN A 175 0.43 11.69 -2.81
N SER A 176 1.00 10.50 -2.70
CA SER A 176 1.89 10.17 -1.60
C SER A 176 3.03 9.26 -2.06
N GLU A 177 4.21 9.47 -1.50
CA GLU A 177 5.32 8.53 -1.63
C GLU A 177 5.09 7.33 -0.71
N ASN A 178 5.27 6.13 -1.25
CA ASN A 178 5.05 4.84 -0.58
C ASN A 178 6.21 3.90 -0.90
N MET A 179 6.47 2.92 -0.02
CA MET A 179 7.49 1.89 -0.17
C MET A 179 6.85 0.50 -0.23
N ASP A 180 7.64 -0.55 -0.52
CA ASP A 180 7.19 -1.95 -0.57
C ASP A 180 7.08 -2.57 0.84
N SER A 181 6.44 -1.83 1.74
CA SER A 181 6.38 -2.07 3.19
C SER A 181 5.01 -2.63 3.62
N TRP A 182 4.39 -3.50 2.82
CA TRP A 182 2.98 -3.92 3.00
C TRP A 182 2.69 -4.54 4.37
N GLY A 183 3.66 -5.23 4.98
CA GLY A 183 3.49 -5.76 6.33
C GLY A 183 3.30 -4.66 7.38
N ALA A 184 4.07 -3.58 7.29
CA ALA A 184 4.04 -2.48 8.26
C ALA A 184 2.94 -1.44 7.97
N ASN A 185 2.73 -1.14 6.68
CA ASN A 185 1.89 -0.02 6.24
C ASN A 185 0.64 -0.46 5.46
N GLY A 186 0.46 -1.77 5.20
CA GLY A 186 -0.60 -2.29 4.32
C GLY A 186 -2.02 -1.88 4.74
N LEU A 187 -2.33 -1.89 6.04
CA LEU A 187 -3.63 -1.43 6.53
C LEU A 187 -3.87 0.05 6.22
N GLY A 188 -2.89 0.92 6.46
CA GLY A 188 -3.05 2.34 6.16
C GLY A 188 -2.98 2.66 4.67
N TYR A 189 -2.26 1.87 3.87
CA TYR A 189 -2.30 1.93 2.40
C TYR A 189 -3.66 1.53 1.85
N TRP A 190 -4.34 0.59 2.50
CA TRP A 190 -5.70 0.22 2.14
C TRP A 190 -6.74 1.25 2.64
N LEU A 191 -6.55 1.84 3.83
CA LEU A 191 -7.44 2.89 4.36
C LEU A 191 -7.34 4.21 3.57
N THR A 192 -6.14 4.58 3.12
CA THR A 192 -5.90 5.83 2.37
C THR A 192 -6.88 6.03 1.20
N PRO A 193 -7.01 5.10 0.23
CA PRO A 193 -7.95 5.26 -0.88
C PRO A 193 -9.41 5.28 -0.43
N GLN A 194 -9.77 4.59 0.67
CA GLN A 194 -11.12 4.69 1.24
C GLN A 194 -11.40 6.12 1.73
N LEU A 195 -10.44 6.72 2.45
CA LEU A 195 -10.55 8.10 2.94
C LEU A 195 -10.55 9.13 1.80
N LEU A 196 -9.81 8.87 0.71
CA LEU A 196 -9.81 9.72 -0.48
C LEU A 196 -11.12 9.62 -1.28
N TRP A 197 -11.78 8.46 -1.25
CA TRP A 197 -13.09 8.26 -1.88
C TRP A 197 -14.20 8.99 -1.13
N ASP A 198 -14.21 8.87 0.20
CA ASP A 198 -15.17 9.55 1.09
C ASP A 198 -14.47 9.86 2.42
N VAL A 199 -14.22 11.14 2.70
CA VAL A 199 -13.53 11.56 3.93
C VAL A 199 -14.35 11.25 5.20
N GLY A 200 -15.67 11.08 5.09
CA GLY A 200 -16.53 10.63 6.19
C GLY A 200 -16.23 9.20 6.64
N ASN A 201 -15.45 8.44 5.86
CA ASN A 201 -14.91 7.14 6.28
C ASN A 201 -14.04 7.23 7.54
N ALA A 202 -13.47 8.39 7.84
CA ALA A 202 -12.70 8.62 9.06
C ALA A 202 -13.52 8.32 10.33
N ASP A 203 -14.82 8.64 10.33
CA ASP A 203 -15.72 8.44 11.47
C ASP A 203 -16.11 6.96 11.68
N ARG A 204 -15.88 6.12 10.67
CA ARG A 204 -16.20 4.68 10.70
C ARG A 204 -14.99 3.79 10.40
N VAL A 205 -13.79 4.28 10.73
CA VAL A 205 -12.53 3.60 10.45
C VAL A 205 -12.46 2.20 11.05
N ASP A 206 -13.08 1.96 12.21
CA ASP A 206 -13.12 0.62 12.82
C ASP A 206 -13.82 -0.40 11.91
N MET A 207 -14.93 -0.02 11.27
CA MET A 207 -15.63 -0.90 10.31
C MET A 207 -14.76 -1.22 9.09
N LEU A 208 -13.94 -0.25 8.65
CA LEU A 208 -13.01 -0.47 7.55
C LEU A 208 -11.86 -1.39 7.98
N ILE A 209 -11.33 -1.23 9.19
CA ILE A 209 -10.31 -2.15 9.72
C ILE A 209 -10.87 -3.58 9.80
N GLU A 210 -12.12 -3.78 10.21
CA GLU A 210 -12.78 -5.09 10.16
C GLU A 210 -12.81 -5.65 8.73
N ASP A 211 -13.25 -4.87 7.76
CA ASP A 211 -13.33 -5.28 6.35
C ASP A 211 -11.96 -5.67 5.78
N PHE A 212 -10.91 -4.92 6.11
CA PHE A 212 -9.53 -5.27 5.76
C PHE A 212 -9.10 -6.59 6.40
N LEU A 213 -9.36 -6.77 7.69
CA LEU A 213 -8.95 -7.97 8.42
C LEU A 213 -9.66 -9.23 7.91
N ASP A 214 -10.97 -9.13 7.68
CA ASP A 214 -11.78 -10.20 7.10
C ASP A 214 -11.32 -10.54 5.68
N SER A 215 -11.11 -9.54 4.83
CA SER A 215 -10.74 -9.72 3.42
C SER A 215 -9.30 -10.21 3.22
N ALA A 216 -8.36 -9.73 4.04
CA ALA A 216 -6.94 -10.03 3.87
C ALA A 216 -6.50 -11.30 4.62
N PHE A 217 -7.15 -11.63 5.75
CA PHE A 217 -6.66 -12.68 6.65
C PHE A 217 -7.68 -13.77 6.99
N GLY A 218 -8.97 -13.53 6.75
CA GLY A 218 -10.04 -14.52 6.99
C GLY A 218 -9.96 -15.10 8.41
N ALA A 219 -9.74 -16.41 8.52
CA ALA A 219 -9.61 -17.09 9.82
C ALA A 219 -8.49 -16.53 10.72
N ALA A 220 -7.43 -15.97 10.13
CA ALA A 220 -6.34 -15.35 10.88
C ALA A 220 -6.64 -13.91 11.34
N LYS A 221 -7.88 -13.42 11.16
CA LYS A 221 -8.22 -12.04 11.49
C LYS A 221 -7.95 -11.65 12.94
N GLU A 222 -8.21 -12.51 13.92
CA GLU A 222 -8.06 -12.16 15.34
C GLU A 222 -6.60 -11.99 15.79
N PRO A 223 -5.66 -12.90 15.45
CA PRO A 223 -4.25 -12.62 15.68
C PRO A 223 -3.75 -11.42 14.86
N MET A 224 -4.21 -11.26 13.61
CA MET A 224 -3.80 -10.10 12.80
C MET A 224 -4.39 -8.78 13.30
N ARG A 225 -5.58 -8.78 13.92
CA ARG A 225 -6.15 -7.62 14.62
C ARG A 225 -5.20 -7.13 15.71
N SER A 226 -4.70 -8.07 16.52
CA SER A 226 -3.76 -7.75 17.59
C SER A 226 -2.44 -7.19 17.04
N PHE A 227 -1.97 -7.76 15.92
CA PHE A 227 -0.78 -7.30 15.20
C PHE A 227 -0.93 -5.85 14.67
N TYR A 228 -2.02 -5.57 13.94
CA TYR A 228 -2.26 -4.24 13.35
C TYR A 228 -2.62 -3.18 14.42
N GLU A 229 -3.32 -3.57 15.49
CA GLU A 229 -3.53 -2.68 16.65
C GLU A 229 -2.18 -2.26 17.25
N LEU A 230 -1.27 -3.22 17.44
CA LEU A 230 0.06 -2.96 17.99
C LEU A 230 0.89 -2.00 17.12
N ILE A 231 0.87 -2.15 15.79
CA ILE A 231 1.79 -1.40 14.92
C ILE A 231 1.19 -0.15 14.26
N ASN A 232 -0.14 -0.01 14.23
CA ASN A 232 -0.82 1.11 13.56
C ASN A 232 -1.68 1.99 14.47
N ARG A 233 -1.92 1.57 15.72
CA ARG A 233 -2.74 2.32 16.69
C ARG A 233 -2.04 2.53 18.02
N ASP A 234 -1.31 1.55 18.52
CA ASP A 234 -0.67 1.59 19.84
C ASP A 234 0.59 2.48 19.90
N HIS A 235 0.62 3.62 19.20
CA HIS A 235 1.77 4.52 19.13
C HIS A 235 2.06 5.25 20.45
N LYS A 236 1.05 5.41 21.30
CA LYS A 236 1.14 6.17 22.58
C LYS A 236 1.65 5.32 23.75
N SER A 237 1.54 4.00 23.70
CA SER A 237 2.07 3.16 24.77
C SER A 237 3.60 3.16 24.77
N VAL A 238 4.17 3.34 25.96
CA VAL A 238 5.62 3.22 26.17
C VAL A 238 5.99 1.74 26.11
N ARG A 239 6.57 1.32 24.99
CA ARG A 239 7.08 -0.04 24.78
C ARG A 239 8.53 0.01 24.30
N SER A 240 9.34 -0.93 24.75
CA SER A 240 10.64 -1.14 24.13
C SER A 240 10.47 -1.78 22.75
N HIS A 241 11.44 -1.57 21.84
CA HIS A 241 11.43 -2.24 20.55
C HIS A 241 11.38 -3.78 20.69
N GLN A 242 12.03 -4.33 21.72
CA GLN A 242 12.01 -5.77 22.00
C GLN A 242 10.61 -6.27 22.37
N ASP A 243 9.85 -5.53 23.19
CA ASP A 243 8.46 -5.90 23.54
C ASP A 243 7.54 -5.87 22.31
N VAL A 244 7.66 -4.84 21.48
CA VAL A 244 6.89 -4.71 20.23
C VAL A 244 7.19 -5.90 19.30
N VAL A 245 8.46 -6.14 19.00
CA VAL A 245 8.87 -7.23 18.11
C VAL A 245 8.43 -8.59 18.66
N ALA A 246 8.59 -8.84 19.97
CA ALA A 246 8.17 -10.11 20.57
C ALA A 246 6.65 -10.33 20.53
N ARG A 247 5.83 -9.27 20.60
CA ARG A 247 4.37 -9.37 20.42
C ARG A 247 4.01 -9.64 18.97
N MET A 248 4.62 -8.89 18.04
CA MET A 248 4.43 -9.11 16.60
C MET A 248 4.68 -10.57 16.22
N TYR A 249 5.81 -11.16 16.64
CA TYR A 249 6.11 -12.56 16.32
C TYR A 249 5.12 -13.54 16.96
N ARG A 250 4.59 -13.27 18.16
CA ARG A 250 3.55 -14.11 18.78
C ARG A 250 2.23 -14.05 18.04
N ASP A 251 1.84 -12.89 17.55
CA ASP A 251 0.61 -12.73 16.77
C ASP A 251 0.75 -13.42 15.40
N LEU A 252 1.90 -13.24 14.73
CA LEU A 252 2.22 -13.92 13.48
C LEU A 252 2.32 -15.44 13.64
N GLU A 253 2.88 -15.94 14.75
CA GLU A 253 2.93 -17.36 15.06
C GLU A 253 1.52 -17.95 15.24
N GLN A 254 0.64 -17.25 15.97
CA GLN A 254 -0.77 -17.63 16.11
C GLN A 254 -1.51 -17.63 14.76
N ALA A 255 -1.33 -16.58 13.95
CA ALA A 255 -1.92 -16.50 12.61
C ALA A 255 -1.45 -17.66 11.72
N ARG A 256 -0.14 -17.94 11.71
CA ARG A 256 0.45 -19.03 10.94
C ARG A 256 -0.05 -20.41 11.39
N ALA A 257 -0.33 -20.60 12.68
CA ALA A 257 -0.83 -21.87 13.19
C ALA A 257 -2.24 -22.24 12.68
N LEU A 258 -3.00 -21.27 12.15
CA LEU A 258 -4.37 -21.49 11.64
C LEU A 258 -4.42 -22.14 10.25
N THR A 259 -3.35 -22.04 9.47
CA THR A 259 -3.16 -22.80 8.21
C THR A 259 -1.71 -23.27 8.09
N LEU A 260 -1.50 -24.57 8.20
CA LEU A 260 -0.20 -25.21 8.21
C LEU A 260 0.18 -25.62 6.78
N ARG A 261 1.25 -25.02 6.26
CA ARG A 261 1.89 -25.52 5.04
C ARG A 261 2.74 -26.74 5.37
N SER A 262 2.59 -27.83 4.60
CA SER A 262 3.35 -29.07 4.79
C SER A 262 3.80 -29.66 3.47
N THR A 263 5.08 -29.43 3.15
CA THR A 263 5.77 -29.92 1.94
C THR A 263 6.86 -30.93 2.31
N LEU A 264 7.58 -31.49 1.34
CA LEU A 264 8.74 -32.35 1.62
C LEU A 264 9.90 -31.56 2.23
N GLU A 265 10.11 -30.33 1.74
CA GLU A 265 11.18 -29.44 2.16
C GLU A 265 10.87 -28.78 3.52
N GLU A 266 9.59 -28.45 3.74
CA GLU A 266 9.08 -27.84 4.96
C GLU A 266 7.91 -28.69 5.49
N PRO A 267 8.19 -29.87 6.12
CA PRO A 267 7.14 -30.72 6.67
C PRO A 267 6.58 -30.12 7.95
N MET A 268 5.26 -30.13 8.08
CA MET A 268 4.56 -29.74 9.30
C MET A 268 4.97 -30.65 10.47
N ARG A 269 5.36 -30.04 11.60
CA ARG A 269 5.76 -30.75 12.82
C ARG A 269 4.74 -30.56 13.93
N LEU A 270 3.80 -31.49 14.06
CA LEU A 270 2.83 -31.50 15.15
C LEU A 270 3.14 -32.59 16.18
N GLY A 271 2.99 -32.25 17.45
CA GLY A 271 2.99 -33.21 18.54
C GLY A 271 1.63 -33.88 18.73
N GLY A 272 1.61 -35.09 19.29
CA GLY A 272 0.37 -35.78 19.63
C GLY A 272 -0.41 -36.33 18.43
N ARG A 273 -1.70 -36.59 18.63
CA ARG A 273 -2.64 -36.96 17.56
C ARG A 273 -3.41 -35.72 17.11
N TRP A 274 -3.69 -35.63 15.83
CA TRP A 274 -4.31 -34.46 15.23
C TRP A 274 -5.27 -34.84 14.10
N ASP A 275 -6.19 -33.91 13.83
CA ASP A 275 -7.16 -33.94 12.75
C ASP A 275 -6.97 -32.66 11.93
N LEU A 276 -6.75 -32.78 10.62
CA LEU A 276 -6.56 -31.63 9.74
C LEU A 276 -7.26 -31.84 8.40
N TYR A 277 -7.81 -30.75 7.86
CA TYR A 277 -8.48 -30.67 6.57
C TYR A 277 -7.54 -30.13 5.50
N PHE A 278 -7.73 -30.58 4.26
CA PHE A 278 -7.10 -30.05 3.06
C PHE A 278 -8.07 -30.12 1.88
N TYR A 279 -7.79 -29.38 0.82
CA TYR A 279 -8.64 -29.36 -0.37
C TYR A 279 -8.08 -30.27 -1.47
N VAL A 280 -8.97 -31.00 -2.14
CA VAL A 280 -8.66 -31.79 -3.33
C VAL A 280 -9.25 -31.04 -4.53
N PRO A 281 -8.43 -30.38 -5.38
CA PRO A 281 -8.93 -29.62 -6.53
C PRO A 281 -9.70 -30.49 -7.53
N ARG A 282 -10.62 -29.87 -8.29
CA ARG A 282 -11.35 -30.52 -9.39
C ARG A 282 -10.38 -31.11 -10.42
N GLY A 283 -10.71 -32.28 -10.94
CA GLY A 283 -9.85 -33.03 -11.87
C GLY A 283 -8.67 -33.75 -11.20
N THR A 284 -8.48 -33.63 -9.89
CA THR A 284 -7.48 -34.43 -9.17
C THR A 284 -7.87 -35.91 -9.22
N THR A 285 -6.99 -36.74 -9.77
CA THR A 285 -7.22 -38.19 -9.87
C THR A 285 -6.53 -38.99 -8.76
N VAL A 286 -5.50 -38.41 -8.12
CA VAL A 286 -4.72 -39.04 -7.06
C VAL A 286 -4.32 -38.01 -6.01
N VAL A 287 -4.55 -38.35 -4.73
CA VAL A 287 -3.94 -37.67 -3.58
C VAL A 287 -2.67 -38.44 -3.18
N GLY A 288 -1.52 -37.83 -3.45
CA GLY A 288 -0.20 -38.38 -3.20
C GLY A 288 0.61 -37.51 -2.27
N GLY A 289 1.44 -38.16 -1.46
CA GLY A 289 2.27 -37.47 -0.47
C GLY A 289 3.27 -38.38 0.22
N TYR A 290 3.92 -37.84 1.25
CA TYR A 290 4.85 -38.56 2.12
C TYR A 290 4.40 -38.45 3.57
N THR A 291 4.59 -39.53 4.33
CA THR A 291 4.34 -39.58 5.77
C THR A 291 5.57 -40.13 6.50
N ASP A 292 5.89 -39.55 7.67
CA ASP A 292 6.90 -40.09 8.59
C ASP A 292 6.29 -41.04 9.65
N SER A 293 4.98 -41.32 9.55
CA SER A 293 4.23 -42.15 10.50
C SER A 293 3.19 -43.02 9.80
N THR A 294 2.98 -44.22 10.32
CA THR A 294 1.92 -45.15 9.88
C THR A 294 0.64 -45.03 10.71
N LEU A 295 0.49 -43.98 11.54
CA LEU A 295 -0.69 -43.80 12.38
C LEU A 295 -1.66 -42.77 11.80
N GLY A 296 -2.91 -43.17 11.62
CA GLY A 296 -4.02 -42.30 11.21
C GLY A 296 -4.79 -42.83 10.01
N ASN A 297 -5.83 -42.11 9.61
CA ASN A 297 -6.65 -42.40 8.44
C ASN A 297 -6.73 -41.18 7.52
N LEU A 298 -6.92 -41.42 6.22
CA LEU A 298 -7.36 -40.44 5.26
C LEU A 298 -8.85 -40.65 4.99
N LEU A 299 -9.63 -39.60 5.14
CA LEU A 299 -11.07 -39.56 4.91
C LEU A 299 -11.36 -38.68 3.69
N ASP A 300 -12.31 -39.11 2.87
CA ASP A 300 -12.85 -38.31 1.76
C ASP A 300 -13.85 -37.25 2.25
N GLY A 301 -14.46 -36.51 1.31
CA GLY A 301 -15.39 -35.42 1.61
C GLY A 301 -16.72 -35.86 2.23
N ASP A 302 -17.01 -37.17 2.22
CA ASP A 302 -18.20 -37.73 2.88
C ASP A 302 -17.83 -38.41 4.22
N ASN A 303 -16.62 -38.12 4.74
CA ASN A 303 -16.02 -38.70 5.96
C ASN A 303 -15.82 -40.23 5.91
N LYS A 304 -15.73 -40.82 4.71
CA LYS A 304 -15.43 -42.24 4.57
C LYS A 304 -13.92 -42.45 4.54
N VAL A 305 -13.43 -43.46 5.28
CA VAL A 305 -12.02 -43.84 5.24
C VAL A 305 -11.68 -44.37 3.84
N VAL A 306 -10.80 -43.68 3.15
CA VAL A 306 -10.27 -44.05 1.82
C VAL A 306 -8.85 -44.60 1.89
N PHE A 307 -8.13 -44.34 2.98
CA PHE A 307 -6.83 -44.94 3.23
C PHE A 307 -6.54 -45.05 4.73
N ASP A 308 -6.11 -46.22 5.18
CA ASP A 308 -5.64 -46.46 6.55
C ASP A 308 -4.10 -46.56 6.54
N PHE A 309 -3.44 -45.58 7.17
CA PHE A 309 -1.97 -45.53 7.22
C PHE A 309 -1.37 -46.70 8.01
N GLY A 310 -2.16 -47.33 8.90
CA GLY A 310 -1.74 -48.50 9.67
C GLY A 310 -1.50 -49.74 8.81
N THR A 311 -1.99 -49.74 7.56
CA THR A 311 -1.74 -50.82 6.59
C THR A 311 -0.38 -50.70 5.90
N MET A 312 0.33 -49.58 6.05
CA MET A 312 1.68 -49.39 5.50
C MET A 312 2.71 -50.17 6.32
N SER A 313 3.60 -50.90 5.65
CA SER A 313 4.69 -51.65 6.31
C SER A 313 5.75 -50.75 6.96
N ALA A 314 5.89 -49.52 6.48
CA ALA A 314 6.77 -48.49 7.02
C ALA A 314 6.26 -47.10 6.61
N ALA A 315 6.72 -46.05 7.30
CA ALA A 315 6.55 -44.67 6.87
C ALA A 315 7.19 -44.46 5.48
N GLY A 316 6.59 -43.61 4.65
CA GLY A 316 7.02 -43.43 3.27
C GLY A 316 5.99 -42.70 2.41
N TYR A 317 6.11 -42.87 1.09
CA TYR A 317 5.17 -42.32 0.13
C TYR A 317 3.82 -43.06 0.16
N PHE A 318 2.74 -42.30 -0.01
CA PHE A 318 1.39 -42.83 -0.19
C PHE A 318 0.77 -42.25 -1.46
N SER A 319 -0.15 -43.01 -2.05
CA SER A 319 -0.87 -42.63 -3.26
C SER A 319 -2.28 -43.21 -3.17
N VAL A 320 -3.29 -42.34 -3.11
CA VAL A 320 -4.69 -42.72 -2.90
C VAL A 320 -5.49 -42.21 -4.10
N PRO A 321 -6.14 -43.09 -4.89
CA PRO A 321 -7.04 -42.66 -5.96
C PRO A 321 -8.18 -41.82 -5.40
N VAL A 322 -8.52 -40.73 -6.09
CA VAL A 322 -9.69 -39.91 -5.75
C VAL A 322 -10.94 -40.61 -6.27
N PRO A 323 -11.89 -41.02 -5.39
CA PRO A 323 -13.13 -41.63 -5.84
C PRO A 323 -13.96 -40.68 -6.71
N GLU A 324 -14.87 -41.22 -7.52
CA GLU A 324 -15.75 -40.42 -8.37
C GLU A 324 -16.51 -39.36 -7.54
N ARG A 325 -16.50 -38.10 -8.00
CA ARG A 325 -17.14 -36.95 -7.33
C ARG A 325 -16.55 -36.58 -5.96
N GLN A 326 -15.34 -37.02 -5.66
CA GLN A 326 -14.60 -36.59 -4.46
C GLN A 326 -13.52 -35.55 -4.74
N ASP A 327 -13.30 -35.19 -6.00
CA ASP A 327 -12.57 -33.99 -6.40
C ASP A 327 -13.44 -32.74 -6.19
N GLY A 328 -12.80 -31.59 -6.02
CA GLY A 328 -13.46 -30.34 -5.64
C GLY A 328 -14.02 -30.34 -4.20
N LYS A 329 -13.61 -31.29 -3.35
CA LYS A 329 -14.07 -31.44 -1.96
C LYS A 329 -12.94 -31.30 -0.95
N LEU A 330 -13.32 -31.03 0.29
CA LEU A 330 -12.42 -31.02 1.44
C LEU A 330 -12.28 -32.43 2.00
N TRP A 331 -11.03 -32.87 2.15
CA TRP A 331 -10.68 -34.16 2.71
C TRP A 331 -10.03 -33.97 4.08
N LYS A 332 -9.91 -35.05 4.84
CA LYS A 332 -9.42 -35.00 6.23
C LYS A 332 -8.39 -36.08 6.52
N PHE A 333 -7.25 -35.69 7.07
CA PHE A 333 -6.43 -36.60 7.87
C PHE A 333 -7.07 -36.70 9.25
N SER A 334 -7.43 -37.91 9.68
CA SER A 334 -8.03 -38.15 10.99
C SER A 334 -7.14 -39.00 11.87
N ASN A 335 -7.09 -38.66 13.16
CA ASN A 335 -6.41 -39.39 14.22
C ASN A 335 -4.94 -39.67 13.87
N SER A 336 -4.33 -38.73 13.14
CA SER A 336 -3.01 -38.87 12.52
C SER A 336 -1.91 -38.42 13.48
N ARG A 337 -0.71 -38.94 13.28
CA ARG A 337 0.50 -38.55 14.03
C ARG A 337 1.64 -38.30 13.06
N GLY A 338 2.62 -37.50 13.49
CA GLY A 338 3.79 -37.18 12.69
C GLY A 338 3.49 -36.13 11.62
N SER A 339 4.33 -36.09 10.59
CA SER A 339 4.22 -35.17 9.47
C SER A 339 3.42 -35.80 8.32
N ARG A 340 2.71 -34.97 7.55
CA ARG A 340 2.11 -35.33 6.26
C ARG A 340 2.48 -34.28 5.24
N ALA A 341 3.32 -34.63 4.27
CA ALA A 341 3.65 -33.76 3.15
C ALA A 341 2.73 -34.08 1.97
N LEU A 342 1.95 -33.11 1.51
CA LEU A 342 1.08 -33.23 0.34
C LEU A 342 1.87 -32.84 -0.91
N MET A 343 1.77 -33.65 -1.97
CA MET A 343 2.58 -33.48 -3.19
C MET A 343 1.76 -33.32 -4.48
N THR A 344 0.52 -33.81 -4.52
CA THR A 344 -0.34 -33.71 -5.71
C THR A 344 -1.52 -32.76 -5.55
N VAL A 345 -1.69 -32.21 -4.35
CA VAL A 345 -2.72 -31.22 -4.00
C VAL A 345 -2.07 -30.07 -3.24
N PRO A 346 -2.73 -28.90 -3.10
CA PRO A 346 -2.17 -27.78 -2.35
C PRO A 346 -1.70 -28.20 -0.96
N PRO A 347 -0.46 -27.87 -0.55
CA PRO A 347 0.13 -28.39 0.66
C PRO A 347 -0.31 -27.62 1.92
N TYR A 348 -1.58 -27.26 2.00
CA TYR A 348 -2.16 -26.48 3.09
C TYR A 348 -3.13 -27.34 3.89
N LEU A 349 -2.94 -27.33 5.20
CA LEU A 349 -3.69 -28.08 6.19
C LEU A 349 -4.29 -27.13 7.22
N ALA A 350 -5.51 -27.39 7.67
CA ALA A 350 -6.18 -26.53 8.64
C ALA A 350 -6.94 -27.35 9.68
N THR A 351 -7.14 -26.80 10.88
CA THR A 351 -7.87 -27.48 11.96
C THR A 351 -9.38 -27.48 11.73
N SER A 352 -9.88 -26.58 10.88
CA SER A 352 -11.25 -26.61 10.37
C SER A 352 -11.30 -26.20 8.90
N VAL A 353 -12.45 -26.40 8.28
CA VAL A 353 -12.69 -26.02 6.89
C VAL A 353 -12.65 -24.51 6.70
N GLU A 354 -13.20 -23.77 7.65
CA GLU A 354 -13.31 -22.32 7.64
C GLU A 354 -11.94 -21.62 7.72
N THR A 355 -10.92 -22.33 8.21
CA THR A 355 -9.56 -21.78 8.35
C THR A 355 -8.58 -22.28 7.28
N LEU A 356 -9.06 -22.99 6.27
CA LEU A 356 -8.19 -23.45 5.18
C LEU A 356 -8.00 -22.34 4.15
N LEU A 357 -6.75 -21.90 3.98
CA LEU A 357 -6.35 -21.02 2.88
C LEU A 357 -5.89 -21.85 1.67
N LEU A 358 -6.35 -21.46 0.48
CA LEU A 358 -6.00 -22.08 -0.79
C LEU A 358 -5.29 -21.08 -1.71
N PRO A 359 -4.37 -21.55 -2.57
CA PRO A 359 -3.82 -20.72 -3.64
C PRO A 359 -4.94 -20.16 -4.52
N ARG A 360 -4.81 -18.89 -4.90
CA ARG A 360 -5.83 -18.16 -5.67
C ARG A 360 -6.16 -18.85 -6.98
N GLU A 361 -5.14 -19.37 -7.67
CA GLU A 361 -5.27 -20.10 -8.92
C GLU A 361 -6.16 -21.35 -8.83
N ILE A 362 -6.17 -22.03 -7.67
CA ILE A 362 -7.03 -23.19 -7.41
C ILE A 362 -8.47 -22.75 -7.18
N VAL A 363 -8.66 -21.65 -6.44
CA VAL A 363 -10.00 -21.08 -6.22
C VAL A 363 -10.61 -20.63 -7.56
N GLU A 364 -9.83 -19.99 -8.42
CA GLU A 364 -10.27 -19.53 -9.73
C GLU A 364 -10.56 -20.68 -10.70
N SER A 365 -9.76 -21.75 -10.70
CA SER A 365 -10.00 -22.91 -11.56
C SER A 365 -11.25 -23.69 -11.17
N ASP A 366 -11.53 -23.79 -9.88
CA ASP A 366 -12.60 -24.66 -9.37
C ASP A 366 -13.95 -23.93 -9.20
N SER A 367 -13.94 -22.60 -9.36
CA SER A 367 -15.14 -21.75 -9.39
C SER A 367 -15.78 -21.63 -10.78
N GLN A 368 -15.11 -22.12 -11.83
CA GLN A 368 -15.61 -22.24 -13.21
C GLN A 368 -16.30 -23.60 -13.41
#